data_AF-A0A4Y7S3X4-F1
#
_entry.id   AF-A0A4Y7S3X4-F1
#
_cell.length_a   1.000
_cell.length_b   1.000
_cell.length_c   1.000
_cell.angle_alpha   90.00
_cell.angle_beta   90.00
_cell.angle_gamma   90.00
#
_symmetry.space_group_name_H-M   'P 1'
#
loop_
_entity.id
_entity.type
_entity.pdbx_description
1 polymer ?
#
loop_
_entity_poly.entity_id
_entity_poly.type
_entity_poly.pdbx_seq_one_letter_code
_entity_poly.pdbx_strand_id
1 'polypeptide(L)'
;MAEEVRNLAQRSAKAAKETAEMIEGSIQKTEIGAKIAEETSKALEEIVLGTAKVTDLIGEIASASKEQAVGIGQINEGLNQVDQVTQQNSAGSEELAAASEEMSSQAAMVKQMLDKFTLRKQGFTGAPAVAATTKSLAAHQLPVQERNWGIKNKPVKKGVLEVAAAKDAGVKPQDIISLNDAEFGNF
;
A
#
# COMPACT_ATOMS: atom_id res chain seq x y z
N MET A 1 -69.76 76.08 13.72
CA MET A 1 -69.90 74.82 14.50
C MET A 1 -70.13 73.58 13.64
N ALA A 2 -71.13 73.50 12.74
CA ALA A 2 -71.32 72.28 11.92
C ALA A 2 -70.20 72.02 10.89
N GLU A 3 -69.64 73.08 10.29
CA GLU A 3 -68.62 72.96 9.24
C GLU A 3 -67.23 72.57 9.77
N GLU A 4 -66.86 73.04 10.97
CA GLU A 4 -65.63 72.66 11.66
C GLU A 4 -65.65 71.20 12.10
N VAL A 5 -66.78 70.72 12.62
CA VAL A 5 -66.97 69.31 12.98
C VAL A 5 -66.90 68.41 11.74
N ARG A 6 -67.50 68.84 10.62
CA ARG A 6 -67.40 68.11 9.34
C ARG A 6 -65.96 68.05 8.82
N ASN A 7 -65.23 69.15 8.86
CA ASN A 7 -63.82 69.17 8.42
C ASN A 7 -62.94 68.28 9.31
N LEU A 8 -63.13 68.34 10.64
CA LEU A 8 -62.42 67.46 11.57
C LEU A 8 -62.77 65.97 11.35
N ALA A 9 -64.03 65.66 11.09
CA ALA A 9 -64.48 64.30 10.76
C ALA A 9 -63.87 63.80 9.45
N GLN A 10 -63.82 64.64 8.40
CA GLN A 10 -63.18 64.28 7.13
C GLN A 10 -61.67 64.05 7.28
N ARG A 11 -60.98 64.88 8.07
CA ARG A 11 -59.55 64.69 8.40
C ARG A 11 -59.31 63.42 9.21
N SER A 12 -60.17 63.13 10.19
CA SER A 12 -60.08 61.93 11.02
C SER A 12 -60.32 60.67 10.19
N ALA A 13 -61.31 60.69 9.29
CA ALA A 13 -61.59 59.59 8.37
C ALA A 13 -60.41 59.33 7.41
N LYS A 14 -59.78 60.40 6.90
CA LYS A 14 -58.58 60.29 6.05
C LYS A 14 -57.40 59.67 6.82
N ALA A 15 -57.11 60.15 8.03
CA ALA A 15 -56.02 59.62 8.86
C ALA A 15 -56.27 58.15 9.28
N ALA A 16 -57.52 57.78 9.58
CA ALA A 16 -57.90 56.40 9.86
C ALA A 16 -57.67 55.50 8.64
N LYS A 17 -57.99 55.97 7.42
CA LYS A 17 -57.74 55.24 6.18
C LYS A 17 -56.24 55.04 5.92
N GLU A 18 -55.43 56.09 6.07
CA GLU A 18 -53.97 56.00 5.93
C GLU A 18 -53.35 55.04 6.96
N THR A 19 -53.88 55.03 8.19
CA THR A 19 -53.45 54.06 9.22
C THR A 19 -53.81 52.63 8.83
N ALA A 20 -55.02 52.39 8.31
CA ALA A 20 -55.43 51.08 7.84
C ALA A 20 -54.54 50.58 6.69
N GLU A 21 -54.21 51.44 5.72
CA GLU A 21 -53.29 51.11 4.62
C GLU A 21 -51.88 50.78 5.13
N MET A 22 -51.35 51.53 6.11
CA MET A 22 -50.06 51.21 6.74
C MET A 22 -50.08 49.88 7.50
N ILE A 23 -51.18 49.57 8.18
CA ILE A 23 -51.36 48.29 8.88
C ILE A 23 -51.38 47.15 7.88
N GLU A 24 -52.15 47.26 6.80
CA GLU A 24 -52.21 46.25 5.75
C GLU A 24 -50.84 46.02 5.11
N GLY A 25 -50.10 47.07 4.81
CA GLY A 25 -48.72 46.97 4.34
C GLY A 25 -47.76 46.34 5.36
N SER A 26 -47.98 46.55 6.65
CA SER A 26 -47.18 45.94 7.72
C SER A 26 -47.47 44.44 7.87
N ILE A 27 -48.74 44.04 7.69
CA ILE A 27 -49.16 42.63 7.67
C ILE A 27 -48.49 41.92 6.50
N GLN A 28 -48.57 42.47 5.29
CA GLN A 28 -47.92 41.89 4.10
C GLN A 28 -46.41 41.72 4.28
N LYS A 29 -45.72 42.74 4.83
CA LYS A 29 -44.28 42.65 5.11
C LYS A 29 -43.96 41.59 6.17
N THR A 30 -44.83 41.43 7.17
CA THR A 30 -44.67 40.39 8.21
C THR A 30 -44.86 39.00 7.62
N GLU A 31 -45.83 38.79 6.74
CA GLU A 31 -46.03 37.52 6.02
C GLU A 31 -44.82 37.17 5.13
N ILE A 32 -44.31 38.14 4.37
CA ILE A 32 -43.09 37.95 3.58
C ILE A 32 -41.89 37.62 4.48
N GLY A 33 -41.73 38.35 5.59
CA GLY A 33 -40.67 38.11 6.56
C GLY A 33 -40.75 36.71 7.19
N ALA A 34 -41.96 36.24 7.52
CA ALA A 34 -42.20 34.90 8.04
C ALA A 34 -41.79 33.83 7.02
N LYS A 35 -42.10 34.03 5.73
CA LYS A 35 -41.70 33.10 4.67
C LYS A 35 -40.18 33.04 4.49
N ILE A 36 -39.50 34.19 4.50
CA ILE A 36 -38.02 34.23 4.41
C ILE A 36 -37.39 33.54 5.63
N ALA A 37 -37.94 33.74 6.82
CA ALA A 37 -37.48 33.07 8.03
C ALA A 37 -37.66 31.55 7.95
N GLU A 38 -38.77 31.06 7.38
CA GLU A 38 -39.00 29.63 7.14
C GLU A 38 -37.98 29.05 6.15
N GLU A 39 -37.72 29.74 5.02
CA GLU A 39 -36.72 29.33 4.03
C GLU A 39 -35.31 29.32 4.64
N THR A 40 -34.98 30.33 5.45
CA THR A 40 -33.69 30.41 6.16
C THR A 40 -33.56 29.27 7.17
N SER A 41 -34.63 28.93 7.89
CA SER A 41 -34.64 27.81 8.84
C SER A 41 -34.33 26.49 8.14
N LYS A 42 -34.91 26.25 6.95
CA LYS A 42 -34.62 25.05 6.14
C LYS A 42 -33.17 25.00 5.69
N ALA A 43 -32.63 26.13 5.20
CA ALA A 43 -31.22 26.20 4.79
C ALA A 43 -30.26 25.94 5.97
N LEU A 44 -30.56 26.46 7.16
CA LEU A 44 -29.77 26.19 8.37
C LEU A 44 -29.84 24.71 8.78
N GLU A 45 -30.99 24.06 8.64
CA GLU A 45 -31.15 22.62 8.89
C GLU A 45 -30.27 21.79 7.92
N GLU A 46 -30.25 22.14 6.64
CA GLU A 46 -29.36 21.51 5.66
C GLU A 46 -27.87 21.70 6.01
N ILE A 47 -27.49 22.89 6.49
CA ILE A 47 -26.12 23.16 6.96
C ILE A 47 -25.77 22.26 8.14
N VAL A 48 -26.66 22.15 9.14
CA VAL A 48 -26.44 21.28 10.31
C VAL A 48 -26.26 19.82 9.87
N LEU A 49 -27.12 19.32 8.98
CA LEU A 49 -26.97 17.98 8.40
C LEU A 49 -25.65 17.82 7.64
N GLY A 50 -25.21 18.83 6.90
CA GLY A 50 -23.92 18.86 6.23
C GLY A 50 -22.75 18.78 7.21
N THR A 51 -22.79 19.55 8.31
CA THR A 51 -21.74 19.52 9.34
C THR A 51 -21.67 18.17 10.07
N ALA A 52 -22.80 17.50 10.27
CA ALA A 52 -22.82 16.15 10.83
C ALA A 52 -22.09 15.16 9.91
N LYS A 53 -22.38 15.17 8.60
CA LYS A 53 -21.68 14.32 7.62
C LYS A 53 -20.17 14.58 7.58
N VAL A 54 -19.74 15.83 7.66
CA VAL A 54 -18.31 16.17 7.73
C VAL A 54 -17.67 15.60 9.00
N THR A 55 -18.38 15.64 10.13
CA THR A 55 -17.92 15.07 11.39
C THR A 55 -17.77 13.56 11.29
N ASP A 56 -18.73 12.87 10.67
CA ASP A 56 -18.66 11.42 10.44
C ASP A 56 -17.44 11.06 9.57
N LEU A 57 -17.22 11.79 8.47
CA LEU A 57 -16.06 11.60 7.60
C LEU A 57 -14.72 11.82 8.34
N ILE A 58 -14.65 12.82 9.23
CA ILE A 58 -13.47 13.03 10.07
C ILE A 58 -13.25 11.83 11.01
N GLY A 59 -14.34 11.25 11.55
CA GLY A 59 -14.29 10.03 12.34
C GLY A 59 -13.72 8.84 11.55
N GLU A 60 -14.18 8.65 10.32
CA GLU A 60 -13.66 7.63 9.41
C GLU A 60 -12.18 7.85 9.08
N ILE A 61 -11.78 9.10 8.75
CA ILE A 61 -10.39 9.46 8.48
C ILE A 61 -9.50 9.16 9.70
N ALA A 62 -9.96 9.48 10.91
CA ALA A 62 -9.20 9.21 12.13
C ALA A 62 -9.03 7.70 12.36
N SER A 63 -10.07 6.90 12.11
CA SER A 63 -10.00 5.44 12.19
C SER A 63 -9.04 4.86 11.16
N ALA A 64 -9.17 5.27 9.89
CA ALA A 64 -8.27 4.86 8.81
C ALA A 64 -6.82 5.26 9.09
N SER A 65 -6.60 6.48 9.60
CA SER A 65 -5.26 6.97 9.98
C SER A 65 -4.64 6.13 11.09
N LYS A 66 -5.44 5.67 12.06
CA LYS A 66 -4.97 4.77 13.12
C LYS A 66 -4.60 3.40 12.56
N GLU A 67 -5.38 2.85 11.65
CA GLU A 67 -5.08 1.58 10.98
C GLU A 67 -3.81 1.70 10.12
N GLN A 68 -3.66 2.80 9.37
CA GLN A 68 -2.44 3.09 8.62
C GLN A 68 -1.22 3.19 9.53
N ALA A 69 -1.33 3.83 10.69
CA ALA A 69 -0.22 3.92 11.65
C ALA A 69 0.21 2.53 12.14
N VAL A 70 -0.74 1.64 12.41
CA VAL A 70 -0.47 0.24 12.76
C VAL A 70 0.19 -0.50 11.57
N GLY A 71 -0.34 -0.33 10.36
CA GLY A 71 0.22 -0.93 9.15
C GLY A 71 1.66 -0.47 8.86
N ILE A 72 1.96 0.82 9.06
CA ILE A 72 3.33 1.35 8.93
C ILE A 72 4.26 0.71 9.97
N GLY A 73 3.79 0.45 11.19
CA GLY A 73 4.55 -0.31 12.19
C GLY A 73 4.94 -1.70 11.69
N GLN A 74 3.99 -2.43 11.12
CA GLN A 74 4.24 -3.76 10.55
C GLN A 74 5.19 -3.70 9.34
N ILE A 75 5.05 -2.69 8.47
CA ILE A 75 5.97 -2.47 7.35
C ILE A 75 7.40 -2.22 7.86
N ASN A 76 7.55 -1.42 8.92
CA ASN A 76 8.86 -1.15 9.51
C ASN A 76 9.51 -2.43 10.07
N GLU A 77 8.74 -3.27 10.76
CA GLU A 77 9.22 -4.58 11.23
C GLU A 77 9.64 -5.49 10.07
N GLY A 78 8.84 -5.54 9.00
CA GLY A 78 9.18 -6.29 7.79
C GLY A 78 10.44 -5.77 7.11
N LEU A 79 10.62 -4.44 7.04
CA LEU A 79 11.82 -3.82 6.47
C LEU A 79 13.07 -4.16 7.29
N ASN A 80 12.99 -4.15 8.62
CA ASN A 80 14.11 -4.57 9.47
C ASN A 80 14.52 -6.04 9.20
N GLN A 81 13.56 -6.93 8.94
CA GLN A 81 13.87 -8.33 8.58
C GLN A 81 14.55 -8.43 7.21
N VAL A 82 14.06 -7.67 6.22
CA VAL A 82 14.69 -7.60 4.89
C VAL A 82 16.11 -7.04 4.99
N ASP A 83 16.32 -6.00 5.81
CA ASP A 83 17.64 -5.42 6.04
C ASP A 83 18.58 -6.44 6.70
N GLN A 84 18.09 -7.21 7.67
CA GLN A 84 18.89 -8.26 8.31
C GLN A 84 19.33 -9.35 7.31
N VAL A 85 18.41 -9.83 6.47
CA VAL A 85 18.73 -10.84 5.44
C VAL A 85 19.66 -10.25 4.39
N THR A 86 19.45 -9.00 3.98
CA THR A 86 20.34 -8.30 3.03
C THR A 86 21.76 -8.20 3.58
N GLN A 87 21.93 -7.83 4.85
CA GLN A 87 23.24 -7.77 5.49
C GLN A 87 23.88 -9.14 5.63
N GLN A 88 23.11 -10.17 6.00
CA GLN A 88 23.60 -11.54 6.05
C GLN A 88 24.05 -12.03 4.67
N ASN A 89 23.31 -11.71 3.61
CA ASN A 89 23.68 -12.05 2.24
C ASN A 89 24.96 -11.32 1.80
N SER A 90 25.14 -10.05 2.17
CA SER A 90 26.37 -9.31 1.89
C SER A 90 27.57 -9.94 2.60
N ALA A 91 27.45 -10.20 3.91
CA ALA A 91 28.51 -10.85 4.68
C ALA A 91 28.83 -12.25 4.14
N GLY A 92 27.81 -13.06 3.84
CA GLY A 92 28.00 -14.37 3.24
C GLY A 92 28.64 -14.31 1.86
N SER A 93 28.36 -13.29 1.06
CA SER A 93 29.00 -13.08 -0.24
C SER A 93 30.48 -12.73 -0.09
N GLU A 94 30.84 -11.92 0.90
CA GLU A 94 32.23 -11.61 1.24
C GLU A 94 32.99 -12.86 1.70
N GLU A 95 32.38 -13.66 2.59
CA GLU A 95 32.97 -14.93 3.03
C GLU A 95 33.14 -15.91 1.86
N LEU A 96 32.14 -16.03 0.98
CA LEU A 96 32.22 -16.89 -0.21
C LEU A 96 33.30 -16.43 -1.20
N ALA A 97 33.49 -15.12 -1.37
CA ALA A 97 34.56 -14.58 -2.19
C ALA A 97 35.93 -14.97 -1.61
N ALA A 98 36.14 -14.79 -0.31
CA ALA A 98 37.37 -15.19 0.37
C ALA A 98 37.64 -16.70 0.26
N ALA A 99 36.62 -17.53 0.47
CA ALA A 99 36.72 -18.98 0.32
C ALA A 99 37.06 -19.39 -1.13
N SER A 100 36.51 -18.67 -2.12
CA SER A 100 36.80 -18.90 -3.54
C SER A 100 38.25 -18.54 -3.90
N GLU A 101 38.79 -17.47 -3.32
CA GLU A 101 40.22 -17.11 -3.47
C GLU A 101 41.13 -18.15 -2.82
N GLU A 102 40.80 -18.64 -1.62
CA GLU A 102 41.55 -19.69 -0.95
C GLU A 102 41.55 -20.99 -1.77
N MET A 103 40.38 -21.41 -2.25
CA MET A 103 40.24 -22.60 -3.09
C MET A 103 41.03 -22.47 -4.40
N SER A 104 41.05 -21.29 -5.01
CA SER A 104 41.87 -20.99 -6.20
C SER A 104 43.37 -21.13 -5.91
N SER A 105 43.84 -20.59 -4.77
CA SER A 105 45.22 -20.74 -4.31
C SER A 105 45.60 -22.20 -4.08
N GLN A 106 44.74 -22.98 -3.41
CA GLN A 106 44.95 -24.41 -3.19
C GLN A 106 45.02 -25.19 -4.50
N ALA A 107 44.13 -24.91 -5.46
CA ALA A 107 44.17 -25.53 -6.78
C ALA A 107 45.48 -25.21 -7.53
N ALA A 108 45.96 -23.97 -7.43
CA ALA A 108 47.25 -23.57 -8.01
C ALA A 108 48.44 -24.33 -7.37
N MET A 109 48.43 -24.51 -6.05
CA MET A 109 49.44 -25.31 -5.34
C MET A 109 49.45 -26.77 -5.78
N VAL A 110 48.27 -27.39 -5.92
CA VAL A 110 48.15 -28.77 -6.41
C VAL A 110 48.68 -28.89 -7.84
N LYS A 111 48.35 -27.94 -8.72
CA LYS A 111 48.90 -27.90 -10.08
C LYS A 111 50.43 -27.82 -10.08
N GLN A 112 51.01 -26.94 -9.27
CA GLN A 112 52.47 -26.83 -9.14
C GLN A 112 53.11 -28.14 -8.64
N MET A 113 52.46 -28.85 -7.73
CA MET A 113 52.94 -30.16 -7.27
C MET A 113 52.90 -31.20 -8.39
N LEU A 114 51.84 -31.21 -9.21
CA LEU A 114 51.71 -32.09 -10.38
C LEU A 114 52.76 -31.78 -11.45
N ASP A 115 53.07 -30.50 -11.71
CA ASP A 115 54.07 -30.07 -12.71
C ASP A 115 55.49 -30.56 -12.39
N LYS A 116 55.80 -30.87 -11.12
CA LYS A 116 57.10 -31.46 -10.73
C LYS A 116 57.27 -32.90 -11.21
N PHE A 117 56.18 -33.61 -11.49
CA PHE A 117 56.26 -34.98 -11.98
C PHE A 117 56.59 -34.98 -13.48
N THR A 118 57.84 -35.29 -13.80
CA THR A 118 58.26 -35.52 -15.19
C THR A 118 57.90 -36.94 -15.59
N LEU A 119 56.87 -37.08 -16.42
CA LEU A 119 56.53 -38.37 -17.01
C LEU A 119 57.63 -38.79 -17.97
N ARG A 120 58.20 -39.98 -17.76
CA ARG A 120 59.14 -40.59 -18.70
C ARG A 120 58.42 -40.69 -20.04
N LYS A 121 58.93 -40.00 -21.07
CA LYS A 121 58.55 -40.22 -22.47
C LYS A 121 59.01 -41.63 -22.83
N GLN A 122 58.25 -42.64 -22.41
CA GLN A 122 58.37 -43.98 -22.96
C GLN A 122 57.93 -43.82 -24.41
N GLY A 123 58.85 -44.02 -25.34
CA GLY A 123 58.61 -43.85 -26.77
C GLY A 123 57.48 -44.75 -27.22
N PHE A 124 56.25 -44.22 -27.20
CA PHE A 124 55.19 -44.73 -28.03
C PHE A 124 55.42 -44.13 -29.41
N THR A 125 56.27 -44.79 -30.20
CA THR A 125 56.34 -44.57 -31.64
C THR A 125 55.09 -45.21 -32.25
N GLY A 126 53.97 -44.49 -32.12
CA GLY A 126 52.72 -44.72 -32.83
C GLY A 126 52.19 -43.33 -33.21
N ALA A 127 51.95 -43.14 -34.50
CA ALA A 127 51.72 -41.86 -35.17
C ALA A 127 50.60 -40.98 -34.58
N PRO A 128 50.61 -39.66 -34.89
CA PRO A 128 49.77 -38.63 -34.28
C PRO A 128 48.49 -38.38 -35.09
N ALA A 129 47.33 -38.30 -34.42
CA ALA A 129 46.17 -37.50 -34.87
C ALA A 129 45.07 -37.53 -33.79
N VAL A 130 45.17 -36.66 -32.80
CA VAL A 130 43.94 -36.13 -32.19
C VAL A 130 43.88 -34.68 -32.60
N ALA A 131 43.04 -34.45 -33.60
CA ALA A 131 42.71 -33.15 -34.13
C ALA A 131 42.38 -32.20 -32.98
N ALA A 132 42.95 -31.01 -33.03
CA ALA A 132 42.52 -29.86 -32.27
C ALA A 132 41.03 -29.63 -32.54
N THR A 133 40.17 -30.15 -31.66
CA THR A 133 38.79 -29.69 -31.55
C THR A 133 38.82 -28.56 -30.54
N THR A 134 39.18 -27.36 -30.99
CA THR A 134 38.68 -26.13 -30.38
C THR A 134 37.19 -26.06 -30.65
N LYS A 135 36.41 -26.88 -29.94
CA LYS A 135 34.99 -26.56 -29.76
C LYS A 135 35.00 -25.47 -28.70
N SER A 136 34.75 -24.26 -29.19
CA SER A 136 34.43 -23.06 -28.41
C SER A 136 33.92 -23.40 -27.02
N LEU A 137 34.55 -22.79 -26.02
CA LEU A 137 34.00 -22.59 -24.68
C LEU A 137 32.71 -21.77 -24.84
N ALA A 138 31.63 -22.40 -25.28
CA ALA A 138 30.30 -21.97 -24.93
C ALA A 138 30.18 -22.24 -23.44
N ALA A 139 29.98 -21.16 -22.67
CA ALA A 139 29.79 -21.14 -21.23
C ALA A 139 29.08 -22.41 -20.75
N HIS A 140 29.73 -23.15 -19.84
CA HIS A 140 29.07 -24.17 -19.06
C HIS A 140 28.09 -23.43 -18.13
N GLN A 141 26.88 -23.18 -18.64
CA GLN A 141 25.74 -22.82 -17.82
C GLN A 141 25.47 -24.03 -16.94
N LEU A 142 25.72 -23.91 -15.63
CA LEU A 142 25.24 -24.87 -14.66
C LEU A 142 23.72 -25.00 -14.82
N PRO A 143 23.14 -26.21 -14.74
CA PRO A 143 21.70 -26.36 -14.80
C PRO A 143 21.10 -25.67 -13.57
N VAL A 144 20.46 -24.52 -13.77
CA VAL A 144 19.58 -23.94 -12.76
C VAL A 144 18.40 -24.90 -12.66
N GLN A 145 18.38 -25.66 -11.58
CA GLN A 145 17.30 -26.57 -11.25
C GLN A 145 16.11 -25.71 -10.80
N GLU A 146 15.15 -25.46 -11.69
CA GLU A 146 13.87 -24.81 -11.35
C GLU A 146 13.17 -25.63 -10.26
N ARG A 147 13.27 -25.16 -9.01
CA ARG A 147 12.39 -25.64 -7.94
C ARG A 147 11.07 -24.87 -8.04
N ASN A 148 10.13 -25.49 -8.72
CA ASN A 148 8.74 -25.09 -8.80
C ASN A 148 8.09 -25.04 -7.40
N TRP A 149 8.02 -23.86 -6.79
CA TRP A 149 7.19 -23.63 -5.59
C TRP A 149 5.72 -23.53 -6.00
N GLY A 150 5.05 -24.67 -6.04
CA GLY A 150 3.65 -24.77 -6.44
C GLY A 150 2.68 -24.09 -5.45
N ILE A 151 2.13 -22.95 -5.86
CA ILE A 151 0.92 -22.39 -5.22
C ILE A 151 -0.30 -23.08 -5.84
N LYS A 152 -0.81 -24.12 -5.15
CA LYS A 152 -2.13 -24.69 -5.46
C LYS A 152 -3.19 -23.88 -4.70
N ASN A 153 -3.83 -22.94 -5.40
CA ASN A 153 -5.06 -22.31 -4.91
C ASN A 153 -6.16 -23.35 -4.72
N LYS A 154 -6.53 -23.64 -3.47
CA LYS A 154 -7.82 -24.24 -3.13
C LYS A 154 -8.71 -23.17 -2.51
N PRO A 155 -10.01 -23.08 -2.88
CA PRO A 155 -10.91 -22.10 -2.32
C PRO A 155 -11.18 -22.42 -0.86
N VAL A 156 -10.93 -21.47 0.04
CA VAL A 156 -11.21 -21.60 1.48
C VAL A 156 -12.72 -21.46 1.70
N LYS A 157 -13.35 -22.52 2.21
CA LYS A 157 -14.74 -22.47 2.71
C LYS A 157 -14.79 -21.69 4.01
N LYS A 158 -15.71 -20.72 4.08
CA LYS A 158 -16.12 -19.99 5.29
C LYS A 158 -16.43 -20.98 6.42
N GLY A 159 -15.67 -20.92 7.51
CA GLY A 159 -15.88 -21.68 8.74
C GLY A 159 -15.18 -20.99 9.90
N VAL A 160 -15.93 -20.72 10.96
CA VAL A 160 -15.61 -19.89 12.12
C VAL A 160 -14.38 -20.41 12.88
N LEU A 161 -13.52 -19.50 13.32
CA LEU A 161 -12.34 -19.78 14.16
C LEU A 161 -12.78 -20.24 15.55
N GLU A 162 -12.42 -21.47 15.92
CA GLU A 162 -12.35 -21.92 17.32
C GLU A 162 -10.87 -22.11 17.67
N VAL A 163 -10.41 -21.38 18.68
CA VAL A 163 -9.04 -21.40 19.18
C VAL A 163 -8.87 -22.57 20.13
N ALA A 164 -8.04 -23.54 19.77
CA ALA A 164 -7.59 -24.60 20.68
C ALA A 164 -6.07 -24.78 20.58
N ALA A 165 -5.45 -24.77 21.75
CA ALA A 165 -4.02 -24.82 21.96
C ALA A 165 -3.38 -26.18 21.63
N ALA A 166 -2.07 -26.10 21.32
CA ALA A 166 -1.00 -27.01 21.72
C ALA A 166 -0.26 -27.80 20.62
N LYS A 167 1.07 -27.76 20.82
CA LYS A 167 2.17 -28.64 20.38
C LYS A 167 2.93 -28.27 19.10
N ASP A 168 4.06 -27.63 19.36
CA ASP A 168 5.38 -27.83 18.76
C ASP A 168 5.46 -28.89 17.64
N ALA A 169 5.64 -28.41 16.42
CA ALA A 169 6.22 -29.16 15.33
C ALA A 169 7.11 -28.19 14.54
N GLY A 170 8.42 -28.42 14.63
CA GLY A 170 9.46 -27.52 14.14
C GLY A 170 9.26 -27.04 12.71
N VAL A 171 9.16 -25.73 12.56
CA VAL A 171 9.13 -25.05 11.26
C VAL A 171 10.56 -25.07 10.72
N LYS A 172 10.75 -25.72 9.56
CA LYS A 172 12.05 -25.76 8.90
C LYS A 172 12.28 -24.42 8.18
N PRO A 173 13.52 -23.89 8.14
CA PRO A 173 13.84 -22.53 7.64
C PRO A 173 13.57 -22.25 6.15
N GLN A 174 12.87 -23.15 5.45
CA GLN A 174 12.66 -23.12 4.00
C GLN A 174 11.27 -22.58 3.61
N ASP A 175 10.42 -22.26 4.60
CA ASP A 175 9.04 -21.80 4.39
C ASP A 175 8.86 -20.28 4.52
N ILE A 176 9.94 -19.51 4.66
CA ILE A 176 9.90 -18.05 4.76
C ILE A 176 10.42 -17.43 3.47
N ILE A 177 9.44 -17.13 2.59
CA ILE A 177 9.48 -16.12 1.53
C ILE A 177 10.45 -16.42 0.37
N SER A 178 9.89 -16.78 -0.80
CA SER A 178 10.58 -16.66 -2.08
C SER A 178 9.76 -15.73 -2.98
N LEU A 179 10.28 -14.51 -3.18
CA LEU A 179 9.85 -13.59 -4.22
C LEU A 179 10.14 -14.25 -5.57
N ASN A 180 9.10 -14.62 -6.32
CA ASN A 180 9.24 -15.12 -7.69
C ASN A 180 9.05 -13.97 -8.68
N ASP A 181 10.09 -13.71 -9.48
CA ASP A 181 10.20 -12.70 -10.55
C ASP A 181 9.27 -12.94 -11.76
N ALA A 182 8.25 -13.79 -11.66
CA ALA A 182 7.42 -14.20 -12.79
C ALA A 182 6.18 -13.29 -13.04
N GLU A 183 6.01 -12.21 -12.29
CA GLU A 183 4.85 -11.30 -12.41
C GLU A 183 5.19 -9.89 -12.95
N PHE A 184 6.44 -9.63 -13.35
CA PHE A 184 6.80 -8.40 -14.06
C PHE A 184 6.74 -8.61 -15.57
N GLY A 185 5.60 -8.27 -16.19
CA GLY A 185 5.53 -8.15 -17.65
C GLY A 185 4.18 -8.33 -18.34
N ASN A 186 3.06 -8.40 -17.62
CA ASN A 186 1.72 -8.48 -18.22
C ASN A 186 0.82 -7.28 -17.87
N PHE A 187 1.36 -6.06 -18.01
CA PHE A 187 0.60 -4.83 -18.20
C PHE A 187 1.25 -3.99 -19.29
#